data_AF-A0AAN6GZ86-F1
#
_entry.id   AF-A0AAN6GZ86-F1
#
_cell.length_a   1.000
_cell.length_b   1.000
_cell.length_c   1.000
_cell.angle_alpha   90.00
_cell.angle_beta   90.00
_cell.angle_gamma   90.00
#
_symmetry.space_group_name_H-M   'P 1'
#
loop_
_entity.id
_entity.type
_entity.pdbx_description
1 polymer ?
#
loop_
_entity_poly.entity_id
_entity_poly.type
_entity_poly.pdbx_seq_one_letter_code
_entity_poly.pdbx_strand_id
1 'polypeptide(L)'
;MLHIFTILPAAFLVVFQFTPAVRHAAILFHRINGYLIITLSLISSAGVLIIAKHAFGGDMATRTWSGALVTSTTIAYVMAYINIKLLQIDQHRAWMMRAWAYFSTIITIRLIMFISANIISTMNGWYVTRPCAQIGSIFGPHHTVAVYPECQAYFNGTNPQQVAIVVASMSNGNPISIAATLGVSFGSAGWLAFWIHAVLIEIYLRLTPIESERLRQVSYERQLARRFKRPGYAGLVAERIGDSKPFVPDGNTHHLGHEDVAMDSLP
;
A
#
# COMPACT_ATOMS: atom_id res chain seq x y z
N MET A 1 -4.92 5.96 -17.75
CA MET A 1 -5.03 4.57 -18.22
C MET A 1 -3.89 3.67 -17.73
N LEU A 2 -2.62 4.09 -17.79
CA LEU A 2 -1.45 3.31 -17.34
C LEU A 2 -1.61 2.67 -15.94
N HIS A 3 -2.09 3.43 -14.95
CA HIS A 3 -2.33 2.94 -13.59
C HIS A 3 -3.26 1.71 -13.56
N ILE A 4 -4.44 1.80 -14.20
CA ILE A 4 -5.46 0.75 -14.17
C ILE A 4 -4.98 -0.50 -14.89
N PHE A 5 -4.36 -0.34 -16.07
CA PHE A 5 -3.86 -1.46 -16.88
C PHE A 5 -2.74 -2.26 -16.20
N THR A 6 -2.07 -1.70 -15.19
CA THR A 6 -0.98 -2.38 -14.49
C THR A 6 -1.41 -2.89 -13.11
N ILE A 7 -2.25 -2.17 -12.38
CA ILE A 7 -2.69 -2.61 -11.05
C ILE A 7 -3.69 -3.75 -11.08
N LEU A 8 -4.63 -3.77 -12.06
CA LEU A 8 -5.65 -4.83 -12.12
C LEU A 8 -5.04 -6.21 -12.39
N PRO A 9 -4.13 -6.36 -13.38
CA PRO A 9 -3.44 -7.63 -13.55
C PRO A 9 -2.58 -8.01 -12.34
N ALA A 10 -1.89 -7.04 -11.71
CA ALA A 10 -1.09 -7.31 -10.51
C ALA A 10 -1.96 -7.84 -9.35
N ALA A 11 -3.12 -7.23 -9.11
CA ALA A 11 -4.07 -7.64 -8.07
C ALA A 11 -4.66 -9.02 -8.34
N PHE A 12 -4.89 -9.39 -9.60
CA PHE A 12 -5.30 -10.74 -9.95
C PHE A 12 -4.19 -11.77 -9.69
N LEU A 13 -2.97 -11.47 -10.16
CA LEU A 13 -1.82 -12.37 -10.04
C LEU A 13 -1.39 -12.61 -8.58
N VAL A 14 -1.62 -11.64 -7.69
CA VAL A 14 -1.24 -11.77 -6.28
C VAL A 14 -1.99 -12.87 -5.54
N VAL A 15 -3.21 -13.20 -5.98
CA VAL A 15 -4.00 -14.28 -5.37
C VAL A 15 -3.20 -15.58 -5.45
N PHE A 16 -2.62 -15.88 -6.62
CA PHE A 16 -1.75 -17.05 -6.80
C PHE A 16 -0.43 -16.92 -6.04
N GLN A 17 0.06 -15.70 -5.80
CA GLN A 17 1.30 -15.46 -5.07
C GLN A 17 1.19 -15.86 -3.60
N PHE A 18 0.04 -15.59 -2.96
CA PHE A 18 -0.18 -15.87 -1.54
C PHE A 18 -0.78 -17.25 -1.26
N THR A 19 -1.22 -17.99 -2.29
CA THR A 19 -1.71 -19.36 -2.13
C THR A 19 -0.56 -20.32 -1.76
N PRO A 20 -0.59 -20.96 -0.57
CA PRO A 20 0.48 -21.86 -0.14
C PRO A 20 0.69 -23.05 -1.08
N ALA A 21 -0.40 -23.62 -1.61
CA ALA A 21 -0.35 -24.75 -2.55
C ALA A 21 0.52 -24.45 -3.78
N VAL A 22 0.44 -23.23 -4.32
CA VAL A 22 1.24 -22.80 -5.48
C VAL A 22 2.72 -22.69 -5.11
N ARG A 23 3.04 -22.15 -3.92
CA ARG A 23 4.43 -22.04 -3.46
C ARG A 23 5.08 -23.41 -3.26
N HIS A 24 4.35 -24.37 -2.72
CA HIS A 24 4.87 -25.72 -2.46
C HIS A 24 4.99 -26.56 -3.74
N ALA A 25 4.04 -26.44 -4.67
CA ALA A 25 4.02 -27.23 -5.90
C ALA A 25 4.80 -26.59 -7.07
N ALA A 26 4.82 -25.26 -7.17
CA ALA A 26 5.31 -24.54 -8.35
C ALA A 26 6.19 -23.32 -7.97
N ILE A 27 7.33 -23.58 -7.32
CA ILE A 27 8.22 -22.52 -6.82
C ILE A 27 8.78 -21.62 -7.93
N LEU A 28 9.02 -22.16 -9.14
CA LEU A 28 9.50 -21.36 -10.27
C LEU A 28 8.45 -20.35 -10.71
N PHE A 29 7.18 -20.79 -10.82
CA PHE A 29 6.06 -19.92 -11.11
C PHE A 29 5.91 -18.82 -10.05
N HIS A 30 5.95 -19.17 -8.75
CA HIS A 30 5.91 -18.18 -7.66
C HIS A 30 7.00 -17.11 -7.76
N ARG A 31 8.21 -17.48 -8.22
CA ARG A 31 9.31 -16.52 -8.41
C ARG A 31 9.08 -15.59 -9.60
N ILE A 32 8.73 -16.14 -10.77
CA ILE A 32 8.48 -15.35 -11.99
C ILE A 32 7.28 -14.42 -11.78
N ASN A 33 6.19 -14.97 -11.23
CA ASN A 33 4.99 -14.22 -10.88
C ASN A 33 5.30 -13.08 -9.90
N GLY A 34 6.12 -13.34 -8.88
CA GLY A 34 6.55 -12.32 -7.93
C GLY A 34 7.28 -11.14 -8.60
N TYR A 35 8.19 -11.37 -9.54
CA TYR A 35 8.86 -10.29 -10.28
C TYR A 35 7.90 -9.49 -11.16
N LEU A 36 6.97 -10.19 -11.83
CA LEU A 36 5.95 -9.55 -12.65
C LEU A 36 5.05 -8.64 -11.81
N ILE A 37 4.57 -9.14 -10.67
CA ILE A 37 3.72 -8.40 -9.72
C ILE A 37 4.42 -7.13 -9.23
N ILE A 38 5.68 -7.24 -8.78
CA ILE A 38 6.43 -6.07 -8.29
C ILE A 38 6.57 -5.03 -9.41
N THR A 39 6.95 -5.46 -10.61
CA THR A 39 7.15 -4.57 -11.77
C THR A 39 5.86 -3.84 -12.13
N LEU A 40 4.74 -4.56 -12.27
CA LEU A 40 3.43 -3.98 -12.57
C LEU A 40 2.99 -3.01 -11.47
N SER A 41 3.21 -3.35 -10.20
CA SER A 41 2.84 -2.49 -9.07
C SER A 41 3.65 -1.19 -9.03
N LEU A 42 4.94 -1.23 -9.37
CA LEU A 42 5.80 -0.03 -9.43
C LEU A 42 5.40 0.88 -10.61
N ILE A 43 5.10 0.32 -11.78
CA ILE A 43 4.59 1.08 -12.93
C ILE A 43 3.25 1.72 -12.58
N SER A 44 2.35 0.96 -11.95
CA SER A 44 1.08 1.47 -11.44
C SER A 44 1.27 2.65 -10.49
N SER A 45 2.22 2.53 -9.55
CA SER A 45 2.53 3.56 -8.55
C SER A 45 3.03 4.85 -9.19
N ALA A 46 3.87 4.75 -10.23
CA ALA A 46 4.26 5.93 -11.03
C ALA A 46 3.03 6.56 -11.71
N GLY A 47 2.12 5.74 -12.23
CA GLY A 47 0.84 6.18 -12.78
C GLY A 47 -0.01 6.96 -11.77
N VAL A 48 -0.06 6.53 -10.50
CA VAL A 48 -0.77 7.24 -9.41
C VAL A 48 -0.18 8.63 -9.19
N LEU A 49 1.16 8.75 -9.09
CA LEU A 49 1.81 10.03 -8.84
C LEU A 49 1.57 11.04 -9.97
N ILE A 50 1.55 10.58 -11.23
CA ILE A 50 1.26 11.42 -12.40
C ILE A 50 -0.15 12.01 -12.34
N ILE A 51 -1.14 11.22 -11.93
CA ILE A 51 -2.56 11.63 -11.93
C ILE A 51 -3.03 12.27 -10.62
N ALA A 52 -2.26 12.16 -9.52
CA ALA A 52 -2.65 12.61 -8.18
C ALA A 52 -3.07 14.09 -8.13
N LYS A 53 -2.49 14.95 -8.99
CA LYS A 53 -2.86 16.37 -9.06
C LYS A 53 -4.24 16.67 -9.65
N HIS A 54 -4.86 15.70 -10.31
CA HIS A 54 -6.20 15.84 -10.91
C HIS A 54 -7.22 14.88 -10.28
N ALA A 55 -6.76 13.76 -9.73
CA ALA A 55 -7.62 12.75 -9.10
C ALA A 55 -8.44 13.39 -7.97
N PHE A 56 -9.77 13.25 -8.05
CA PHE A 56 -10.71 13.82 -7.07
C PHE A 56 -10.43 15.30 -6.76
N GLY A 57 -10.09 16.10 -7.78
CA GLY A 57 -9.80 17.53 -7.65
C GLY A 57 -8.38 17.86 -7.17
N GLY A 58 -7.58 16.84 -6.84
CA GLY A 58 -6.17 16.98 -6.54
C GLY A 58 -5.88 17.79 -5.29
N ASP A 59 -6.74 17.72 -4.28
CA ASP A 59 -6.54 18.34 -2.98
C ASP A 59 -5.30 17.78 -2.26
N MET A 60 -4.83 18.51 -1.25
CA MET A 60 -3.61 18.14 -0.54
C MET A 60 -3.75 16.84 0.24
N ALA A 61 -4.94 16.49 0.76
CA ALA A 61 -5.12 15.22 1.45
C ALA A 61 -5.01 14.05 0.46
N THR A 62 -5.60 14.15 -0.72
CA THR A 62 -5.43 13.15 -1.81
C THR A 62 -3.96 12.97 -2.20
N ARG A 63 -3.22 14.07 -2.40
CA ARG A 63 -1.80 14.00 -2.81
C ARG A 63 -0.93 13.39 -1.73
N THR A 64 -1.08 13.84 -0.48
CA THR A 64 -0.26 13.36 0.64
C THR A 64 -0.54 11.90 0.95
N TRP A 65 -1.80 11.48 0.96
CA TRP A 65 -2.16 10.07 1.11
C TRP A 65 -1.61 9.21 -0.03
N SER A 66 -1.78 9.64 -1.29
CA SER A 66 -1.29 8.89 -2.46
C SER A 66 0.24 8.74 -2.41
N GLY A 67 0.95 9.82 -2.06
CA GLY A 67 2.39 9.80 -1.85
C GLY A 67 2.79 8.83 -0.73
N ALA A 68 2.14 8.91 0.43
CA ALA A 68 2.40 8.02 1.56
C ALA A 68 2.21 6.55 1.21
N LEU A 69 1.13 6.21 0.49
CA LEU A 69 0.86 4.84 0.03
C LEU A 69 1.95 4.34 -0.92
N VAL A 70 2.29 5.14 -1.94
CA VAL A 70 3.33 4.79 -2.93
C VAL A 70 4.70 4.65 -2.27
N THR A 71 5.08 5.57 -1.38
CA THR A 71 6.35 5.49 -0.67
C THR A 71 6.41 4.25 0.22
N SER A 72 5.36 3.99 1.01
CA SER A 72 5.33 2.85 1.93
C SER A 72 5.36 1.51 1.20
N THR A 73 4.60 1.37 0.11
CA THR A 73 4.62 0.15 -0.71
C THR A 73 5.94 -0.04 -1.44
N THR A 74 6.55 1.04 -1.93
CA THR A 74 7.87 0.99 -2.59
C THR A 74 8.96 0.58 -1.61
N ILE A 75 9.00 1.16 -0.41
CA ILE A 75 9.94 0.75 0.65
C ILE A 75 9.73 -0.72 0.98
N ALA A 76 8.48 -1.16 1.17
CA ALA A 76 8.19 -2.54 1.47
C ALA A 76 8.67 -3.51 0.36
N TYR A 77 8.48 -3.16 -0.91
CA TYR A 77 9.02 -3.96 -2.02
C TYR A 77 10.55 -3.97 -2.09
N VAL A 78 11.20 -2.83 -1.88
CA VAL A 78 12.68 -2.76 -1.83
C VAL A 78 13.22 -3.65 -0.71
N MET A 79 12.66 -3.53 0.50
CA MET A 79 13.04 -4.36 1.64
C MET A 79 12.77 -5.84 1.38
N ALA A 80 11.62 -6.19 0.81
CA ALA A 80 11.30 -7.57 0.44
C ALA A 80 12.26 -8.13 -0.60
N TYR A 81 12.63 -7.33 -1.60
CA TYR A 81 13.54 -7.71 -2.68
C TYR A 81 14.97 -7.93 -2.16
N ILE A 82 15.49 -7.01 -1.35
CA ILE A 82 16.85 -7.15 -0.78
C ILE A 82 16.92 -8.40 0.10
N ASN A 83 15.94 -8.61 0.98
CA ASN A 83 15.93 -9.76 1.88
C ASN A 83 15.84 -11.10 1.14
N ILE A 84 15.03 -11.23 0.08
CA ILE A 84 14.99 -12.49 -0.69
C ILE A 84 16.30 -12.76 -1.44
N LYS A 85 16.99 -11.73 -1.92
CA LYS A 85 18.32 -11.88 -2.54
C LYS A 85 19.37 -12.32 -1.52
N LEU A 86 19.24 -11.88 -0.27
CA LEU A 86 20.05 -12.31 0.87
C LEU A 86 19.55 -13.61 1.52
N LEU A 87 18.57 -14.29 0.91
CA LEU A 87 17.95 -15.52 1.42
C LEU A 87 17.34 -15.40 2.82
N GLN A 88 16.93 -14.20 3.25
CA GLN A 88 16.12 -13.97 4.44
C GLN A 88 14.63 -14.08 4.08
N ILE A 89 14.10 -15.31 4.17
CA ILE A 89 12.76 -15.64 3.68
C ILE A 89 11.68 -15.13 4.64
N ASP A 90 11.93 -15.15 5.94
CA ASP A 90 11.04 -14.61 6.98
C ASP A 90 10.79 -13.11 6.75
N GLN A 91 11.85 -12.33 6.54
CA GLN A 91 11.75 -10.90 6.29
C GLN A 91 11.15 -10.59 4.92
N HIS A 92 11.52 -11.36 3.89
CA HIS A 92 10.88 -11.25 2.59
C HIS A 92 9.36 -11.42 2.70
N ARG A 93 8.90 -12.46 3.41
CA ARG A 93 7.47 -12.69 3.66
C ARG A 93 6.85 -11.50 4.40
N ALA A 94 7.47 -11.04 5.48
CA ALA A 94 6.94 -9.96 6.29
C ALA A 94 6.77 -8.66 5.49
N TRP A 95 7.79 -8.26 4.73
CA TRP A 95 7.73 -7.07 3.89
C TRP A 95 6.79 -7.20 2.69
N MET A 96 6.67 -8.38 2.07
CA MET A 96 5.67 -8.61 1.03
C MET A 96 4.24 -8.49 1.56
N MET A 97 3.96 -8.99 2.77
CA MET A 97 2.63 -8.85 3.35
C MET A 97 2.32 -7.41 3.74
N ARG A 98 3.30 -6.63 4.24
CA ARG A 98 3.14 -5.18 4.45
C ARG A 98 2.75 -4.46 3.17
N ALA A 99 3.46 -4.70 2.06
CA ALA A 99 3.14 -4.07 0.77
C ALA A 99 1.69 -4.34 0.34
N TRP A 100 1.23 -5.58 0.46
CA TRP A 100 -0.13 -5.95 0.03
C TRP A 100 -1.23 -5.56 1.01
N ALA A 101 -0.95 -5.49 2.30
CA ALA A 101 -1.83 -4.87 3.29
C ALA A 101 -2.01 -3.37 2.99
N TYR A 102 -0.94 -2.67 2.61
CA TYR A 102 -1.06 -1.28 2.19
C TYR A 102 -1.90 -1.15 0.92
N PHE A 103 -1.73 -2.03 -0.08
CA PHE A 103 -2.59 -2.02 -1.27
C PHE A 103 -4.07 -2.34 -0.99
N SER A 104 -4.40 -3.19 -0.01
CA SER A 104 -5.80 -3.47 0.35
C SER A 104 -6.55 -2.26 0.88
N THR A 105 -5.84 -1.20 1.29
CA THR A 105 -6.40 0.13 1.58
C THR A 105 -7.30 0.61 0.44
N ILE A 106 -6.99 0.33 -0.83
CA ILE A 106 -7.77 0.77 -1.99
C ILE A 106 -9.22 0.26 -1.93
N ILE A 107 -9.42 -0.97 -1.43
CA ILE A 107 -10.76 -1.56 -1.28
C ILE A 107 -11.49 -0.89 -0.11
N THR A 108 -10.83 -0.78 1.05
CA THR A 108 -11.42 -0.19 2.26
C THR A 108 -11.80 1.27 2.06
N ILE A 109 -11.00 2.05 1.32
CA ILE A 109 -11.33 3.44 0.97
C ILE A 109 -12.70 3.52 0.29
N ARG A 110 -13.00 2.62 -0.65
CA ARG A 110 -14.29 2.65 -1.34
C ARG A 110 -15.45 2.46 -0.38
N LEU A 111 -15.33 1.53 0.57
CA LEU A 111 -16.34 1.32 1.60
C LEU A 111 -16.53 2.57 2.46
N ILE A 112 -15.44 3.18 2.93
CA ILE A 112 -15.50 4.40 3.76
C ILE A 112 -16.08 5.57 2.97
N MET A 113 -15.73 5.73 1.70
CA MET A 113 -16.29 6.78 0.83
C MET A 113 -17.79 6.62 0.65
N PHE A 114 -18.29 5.39 0.41
CA PHE A 114 -19.72 5.14 0.28
C PHE A 114 -20.47 5.50 1.56
N ILE A 115 -19.95 5.11 2.73
CA ILE A 115 -20.54 5.47 4.03
C ILE A 115 -20.52 7.00 4.22
N SER A 116 -19.38 7.63 3.96
CA SER A 116 -19.21 9.07 4.10
C SER A 116 -20.15 9.86 3.19
N ALA A 117 -20.36 9.41 1.95
CA ALA A 117 -21.23 10.09 1.00
C ALA A 117 -22.70 10.11 1.45
N ASN A 118 -23.17 9.03 2.11
CA ASN A 118 -24.50 8.98 2.70
C ASN A 118 -24.61 9.97 3.87
N ILE A 119 -23.63 10.00 4.77
CA ILE A 119 -23.60 10.92 5.92
C ILE A 119 -23.57 12.39 5.46
N ILE A 120 -22.71 12.72 4.50
CA ILE A 120 -22.59 14.08 3.96
C ILE A 120 -23.91 14.54 3.35
N SER A 121 -24.60 13.64 2.65
CA SER A 121 -25.88 13.95 1.99
C SER A 121 -27.04 14.15 2.97
N THR A 122 -26.98 13.56 4.18
CA THR A 122 -28.02 13.77 5.20
C THR A 122 -27.81 15.05 6.00
N MET A 123 -26.56 15.46 6.22
CA MET A 123 -26.23 16.65 7.01
C MET A 123 -26.51 17.97 6.29
N ASN A 124 -26.56 17.97 4.95
CA ASN A 124 -26.60 19.17 4.10
C ASN A 124 -25.43 20.14 4.39
N GLY A 125 -25.25 21.16 3.54
CA GLY A 125 -24.28 22.23 3.79
C GLY A 125 -22.80 21.91 3.49
N TRP A 126 -22.50 20.80 2.81
CA TRP A 126 -21.14 20.49 2.37
C TRP A 126 -20.87 21.04 0.97
N TYR A 127 -19.76 21.77 0.84
CA TYR A 127 -19.32 22.38 -0.41
C TYR A 127 -17.84 22.09 -0.64
N VAL A 128 -17.47 21.90 -1.90
CA VAL A 128 -16.07 21.71 -2.30
C VAL A 128 -15.78 22.48 -3.57
N THR A 129 -14.59 23.08 -3.63
CA THR A 129 -14.11 23.76 -4.84
C THR A 129 -13.62 22.73 -5.86
N ARG A 130 -14.05 22.86 -7.11
CA ARG A 130 -13.62 22.01 -8.23
C ARG A 130 -13.06 22.88 -9.37
N PRO A 131 -11.96 22.47 -10.02
CA PRO A 131 -11.47 23.16 -11.21
C PRO A 131 -12.51 23.17 -12.33
N CYS A 132 -12.71 24.30 -12.99
CA CYS A 132 -13.64 24.43 -14.12
C CYS A 132 -13.24 23.53 -15.31
N ALA A 133 -11.94 23.24 -15.48
CA ALA A 133 -11.46 22.24 -16.42
C ALA A 133 -12.06 20.84 -16.17
N GLN A 134 -12.19 20.45 -14.90
CA GLN A 134 -12.77 19.17 -14.51
C GLN A 134 -14.27 19.14 -14.79
N ILE A 135 -15.00 20.19 -14.41
CA ILE A 135 -16.45 20.30 -14.65
C ILE A 135 -16.74 20.32 -16.16
N GLY A 136 -15.98 21.11 -16.92
CA GLY A 136 -16.05 21.20 -18.37
C GLY A 136 -15.81 19.89 -19.10
N SER A 137 -14.93 19.03 -18.57
CA SER A 137 -14.68 17.71 -19.15
C SER A 137 -15.88 16.75 -19.06
N ILE A 138 -16.83 17.02 -18.15
CA ILE A 138 -18.01 16.18 -17.90
C ILE A 138 -19.24 16.73 -18.62
N PHE A 139 -19.47 18.05 -18.54
CA PHE A 139 -20.67 18.70 -19.10
C PHE A 139 -20.46 19.37 -20.46
N GLY A 140 -19.22 19.57 -20.88
CA GLY A 140 -18.91 20.43 -22.02
C GLY A 140 -19.05 21.94 -21.69
N PRO A 141 -18.61 22.82 -22.60
CA PRO A 141 -18.53 24.26 -22.34
C PRO A 141 -19.87 24.93 -22.04
N HIS A 142 -20.86 24.73 -22.92
CA HIS A 142 -22.15 25.43 -22.83
C HIS A 142 -22.92 25.08 -21.55
N HIS A 143 -23.00 23.80 -21.22
CA HIS A 143 -23.73 23.35 -20.03
C HIS A 143 -22.99 23.69 -18.73
N THR A 144 -21.65 23.73 -18.75
CA THR A 144 -20.85 24.15 -17.59
C THR A 144 -21.09 25.61 -17.24
N VAL A 145 -21.09 26.53 -18.21
CA VAL A 145 -21.33 27.96 -17.96
C VAL A 145 -22.77 28.23 -17.53
N ALA A 146 -23.74 27.43 -18.02
CA ALA A 146 -25.14 27.56 -17.61
C ALA A 146 -25.36 27.20 -16.12
N VAL A 147 -24.65 26.18 -15.62
CA VAL A 147 -24.79 25.71 -14.23
C VAL A 147 -23.80 26.41 -13.28
N TYR A 148 -22.61 26.76 -13.78
CA TYR A 148 -21.51 27.40 -13.05
C TYR A 148 -20.99 28.61 -13.86
N PRO A 149 -21.66 29.78 -13.80
CA PRO A 149 -21.30 30.97 -14.57
C PRO A 149 -19.86 31.43 -14.32
N GLU A 150 -19.31 31.18 -13.13
CA GLU A 150 -17.93 31.50 -12.78
C GLU A 150 -16.90 30.79 -13.67
N CYS A 151 -17.27 29.67 -14.31
CA CYS A 151 -16.39 28.96 -15.23
C CYS A 151 -16.25 29.62 -16.61
N GLN A 152 -16.95 30.73 -16.88
CA GLN A 152 -16.78 31.48 -18.12
C GLN A 152 -15.33 31.95 -18.32
N ALA A 153 -14.65 32.35 -17.24
CA ALA A 153 -13.25 32.79 -17.26
C ALA A 153 -12.26 31.67 -17.68
N TYR A 154 -12.64 30.40 -17.50
CA TYR A 154 -11.85 29.27 -17.99
C TYR A 154 -11.99 29.09 -19.50
N PHE A 155 -13.23 29.11 -20.02
CA PHE A 155 -13.49 28.85 -21.44
C PHE A 155 -13.09 30.01 -22.36
N ASN A 156 -13.15 31.25 -21.87
CA ASN A 156 -12.70 32.42 -22.62
C ASN A 156 -11.17 32.65 -22.54
N GLY A 157 -10.44 31.82 -21.78
CA GLY A 157 -8.99 31.88 -21.63
C GLY A 157 -8.46 32.97 -20.68
N THR A 158 -9.34 33.72 -20.00
CA THR A 158 -8.91 34.81 -19.09
C THR A 158 -8.25 34.27 -17.83
N ASN A 159 -8.76 33.15 -17.28
CA ASN A 159 -8.20 32.47 -16.13
C ASN A 159 -8.21 30.94 -16.32
N PRO A 160 -7.09 30.34 -16.77
CA PRO A 160 -6.98 28.89 -16.93
C PRO A 160 -7.10 28.07 -15.63
N GLN A 161 -6.93 28.71 -14.46
CA GLN A 161 -6.99 28.07 -13.15
C GLN A 161 -8.30 28.34 -12.40
N GLN A 162 -9.34 28.78 -13.11
CA GLN A 162 -10.64 29.07 -12.51
C GLN A 162 -11.24 27.85 -11.81
N VAL A 163 -11.84 28.09 -10.65
CA VAL A 163 -12.54 27.10 -9.83
C VAL A 163 -13.99 27.51 -9.61
N ALA A 164 -14.85 26.52 -9.38
CA ALA A 164 -16.26 26.69 -9.05
C ALA A 164 -16.59 25.98 -7.73
N ILE A 165 -17.57 26.49 -6.98
CA ILE A 165 -18.02 25.88 -5.74
C ILE A 165 -19.14 24.89 -6.07
N VAL A 166 -18.93 23.63 -5.70
CA VAL A 166 -19.85 22.54 -5.97
C VAL A 166 -20.44 22.03 -4.66
N VAL A 167 -21.76 21.91 -4.60
CA VAL A 167 -22.47 21.24 -3.50
C VAL A 167 -22.12 19.76 -3.51
N ALA A 168 -21.77 19.20 -2.35
CA ALA A 168 -21.59 17.76 -2.17
C ALA A 168 -22.89 17.15 -1.67
N SER A 169 -23.73 16.68 -2.59
CA SER A 169 -24.92 15.88 -2.27
C SER A 169 -25.16 14.74 -3.28
N MET A 170 -25.60 13.58 -2.77
CA MET A 170 -26.11 12.47 -3.59
C MET A 170 -27.57 12.66 -4.04
N SER A 171 -28.34 13.55 -3.39
CA SER A 171 -29.79 13.70 -3.65
C SER A 171 -30.13 14.58 -4.85
N ASN A 172 -29.19 15.42 -5.30
CA ASN A 172 -29.46 16.46 -6.29
C ASN A 172 -29.47 15.94 -7.75
N GLY A 173 -29.17 14.66 -7.99
CA GLY A 173 -29.11 14.05 -9.33
C GLY A 173 -28.01 14.58 -10.26
N ASN A 174 -27.32 15.67 -9.89
CA ASN A 174 -26.26 16.28 -10.67
C ASN A 174 -24.97 15.41 -10.58
N PRO A 175 -24.44 14.90 -11.72
CA PRO A 175 -23.23 14.08 -11.75
C PRO A 175 -22.01 14.74 -11.09
N ILE A 176 -21.89 16.07 -11.17
CA ILE A 176 -20.80 16.83 -10.55
C ILE A 176 -20.95 16.85 -9.03
N SER A 177 -22.18 16.99 -8.53
CA SER A 177 -22.50 16.93 -7.09
C SER A 177 -22.21 15.53 -6.52
N ILE A 178 -22.62 14.48 -7.24
CA ILE A 178 -22.35 13.09 -6.85
C ILE A 178 -20.83 12.83 -6.82
N ALA A 179 -20.12 13.21 -7.87
CA ALA A 179 -18.66 13.09 -7.94
C ALA A 179 -17.95 13.90 -6.84
N ALA A 180 -18.46 15.11 -6.54
CA ALA A 180 -17.96 15.94 -5.46
C ALA A 180 -18.15 15.29 -4.09
N THR A 181 -19.32 14.69 -3.84
CA THR A 181 -19.64 13.98 -2.58
C THR A 181 -18.74 12.77 -2.35
N LEU A 182 -18.51 11.96 -3.38
CA LEU A 182 -17.58 10.84 -3.28
C LEU A 182 -16.14 11.33 -3.12
N GLY A 183 -15.76 12.41 -3.82
CA GLY A 183 -14.39 12.92 -3.81
C GLY A 183 -13.98 13.64 -2.53
N VAL A 184 -14.91 14.28 -1.80
CA VAL A 184 -14.56 15.09 -0.63
C VAL A 184 -13.97 14.27 0.52
N SER A 185 -14.38 13.01 0.65
CA SER A 185 -13.87 12.08 1.66
C SER A 185 -12.68 11.26 1.19
N PHE A 186 -12.23 11.38 -0.06
CA PHE A 186 -11.23 10.46 -0.63
C PHE A 186 -9.92 10.46 0.16
N GLY A 187 -9.33 11.65 0.41
CA GLY A 187 -8.07 11.76 1.12
C GLY A 187 -8.16 11.32 2.59
N SER A 188 -9.22 11.71 3.30
CA SER A 188 -9.42 11.34 4.71
C SER A 188 -9.75 9.85 4.88
N ALA A 189 -10.59 9.30 4.02
CA ALA A 189 -10.84 7.86 3.94
C ALA A 189 -9.55 7.10 3.63
N GLY A 190 -8.71 7.67 2.76
CA GLY A 190 -7.38 7.17 2.44
C GLY A 190 -6.50 6.99 3.67
N TRP A 191 -6.33 8.05 4.44
CA TRP A 191 -5.53 8.03 5.66
C TRP A 191 -6.07 7.05 6.69
N LEU A 192 -7.39 7.06 6.94
CA LEU A 192 -8.02 6.15 7.90
C LEU A 192 -7.81 4.69 7.51
N ALA A 193 -8.09 4.35 6.25
CA ALA A 193 -7.89 2.99 5.75
C ALA A 193 -6.42 2.57 5.82
N PHE A 194 -5.48 3.47 5.47
CA PHE A 194 -4.06 3.15 5.50
C PHE A 194 -3.59 2.82 6.92
N TRP A 195 -4.01 3.59 7.93
CA TRP A 195 -3.71 3.32 9.33
C TRP A 195 -4.28 1.99 9.81
N ILE A 196 -5.54 1.69 9.45
CA ILE A 196 -6.16 0.40 9.79
C ILE A 196 -5.31 -0.75 9.26
N HIS A 197 -4.95 -0.73 7.97
CA HIS A 197 -4.14 -1.79 7.37
C HIS A 197 -2.71 -1.85 7.92
N ALA A 198 -2.09 -0.69 8.18
CA ALA A 198 -0.75 -0.60 8.74
C ALA A 198 -0.68 -1.18 10.16
N VAL A 199 -1.69 -0.94 10.99
CA VAL A 199 -1.74 -1.53 12.34
C VAL A 199 -2.07 -3.02 12.27
N LEU A 200 -3.09 -3.41 11.48
CA LEU A 200 -3.53 -4.80 11.39
C LEU A 200 -2.43 -5.72 10.88
N ILE A 201 -1.60 -5.28 9.92
CA ILE A 201 -0.52 -6.14 9.43
C ILE A 201 0.57 -6.37 10.48
N GLU A 202 0.91 -5.38 11.30
CA GLU A 202 1.88 -5.57 12.37
C GLU A 202 1.34 -6.49 13.46
N ILE A 203 0.05 -6.37 13.80
CA ILE A 203 -0.63 -7.30 14.71
C ILE A 203 -0.57 -8.73 14.13
N TYR A 204 -0.95 -8.90 12.86
CA TYR A 204 -0.93 -10.21 12.20
C TYR A 204 0.47 -10.85 12.19
N LEU A 205 1.51 -10.05 11.93
CA LEU A 205 2.89 -10.53 11.96
C LEU A 205 3.32 -10.99 13.35
N ARG A 206 2.95 -10.25 14.40
CA ARG A 206 3.23 -10.63 15.80
C ARG A 206 2.44 -11.85 16.26
N LEU A 207 1.26 -12.08 15.69
CA LEU A 207 0.44 -13.26 15.96
C LEU A 207 0.89 -14.51 15.19
N THR A 208 1.88 -14.41 14.29
CA THR A 208 2.41 -15.57 13.53
C THR A 208 3.91 -15.83 13.78
N PRO A 209 4.35 -15.97 15.05
CA PRO A 209 5.77 -16.15 15.38
C PRO A 209 6.32 -17.50 14.89
N ILE A 210 5.56 -18.58 15.04
CA ILE A 210 5.97 -19.94 14.66
C ILE A 210 6.37 -20.02 13.17
N GLU A 211 5.57 -19.42 12.29
CA GLU A 211 5.89 -19.40 10.86
C GLU A 211 7.14 -18.56 10.57
N SER A 212 7.35 -17.48 11.34
CA SER A 212 8.52 -16.63 11.20
C SER A 212 9.80 -17.37 11.63
N GLU A 213 9.77 -18.05 12.78
CA GLU A 213 10.87 -18.89 13.29
C GLU A 213 11.18 -20.05 12.34
N ARG A 214 10.16 -20.78 11.87
CA ARG A 214 10.33 -21.86 10.90
C ARG A 214 11.01 -21.37 9.62
N LEU A 215 10.60 -20.23 9.08
CA LEU A 215 11.22 -19.64 7.89
C LEU A 215 12.63 -19.10 8.17
N ARG A 216 12.91 -18.69 9.41
CA ARG A 216 14.24 -18.28 9.85
C ARG A 216 15.21 -19.47 9.88
N GLN A 217 14.79 -20.63 10.37
CA GLN A 217 15.58 -21.87 10.29
C GLN A 217 15.90 -22.23 8.83
N VAL A 218 14.90 -22.21 7.94
CA VAL A 218 15.12 -22.46 6.51
C VAL A 218 16.06 -21.42 5.88
N SER A 219 16.01 -20.17 6.33
CA SER A 219 16.92 -19.11 5.87
C SER A 219 18.36 -19.38 6.32
N TYR A 220 18.55 -19.81 7.57
CA TYR A 220 19.84 -20.23 8.11
C TYR A 220 20.46 -21.36 7.29
N GLU A 221 19.75 -22.47 7.10
CA GLU A 221 20.22 -23.63 6.33
C GLU A 221 20.64 -23.25 4.90
N ARG A 222 19.82 -22.45 4.21
CA ARG A 222 20.10 -22.02 2.84
C ARG A 222 21.28 -21.07 2.74
N GLN A 223 21.46 -20.18 3.72
CA GLN A 223 22.60 -19.27 3.77
C GLN A 223 23.89 -20.03 4.07
N LEU A 224 23.84 -21.01 4.98
CA LEU A 224 24.96 -21.89 5.28
C LEU A 224 25.38 -22.71 4.05
N ALA A 225 24.42 -23.28 3.33
CA ALA A 225 24.66 -24.00 2.07
C ALA A 225 25.33 -23.12 1.00
N ARG A 226 25.08 -21.80 1.03
CA ARG A 226 25.74 -20.81 0.16
C ARG A 226 26.97 -20.15 0.79
N ARG A 227 27.46 -20.66 1.92
CA ARG A 227 28.66 -20.17 2.63
C ARG A 227 28.60 -18.68 2.98
N PHE A 228 27.42 -18.19 3.35
CA PHE A 228 27.28 -16.82 3.84
C PHE A 228 28.08 -16.67 5.15
N LYS A 229 28.75 -15.53 5.33
CA LYS A 229 29.54 -15.24 6.54
C LYS A 229 28.70 -15.20 7.83
N ARG A 230 27.40 -14.90 7.72
CA ARG A 230 26.47 -14.70 8.83
C ARG A 230 25.14 -15.40 8.55
N PRO A 231 25.10 -16.74 8.60
CA PRO A 231 23.89 -17.49 8.34
C PRO A 231 22.83 -17.21 9.42
N GLY A 232 21.56 -17.21 9.03
CA GLY A 232 20.43 -16.89 9.91
C GLY A 232 20.10 -15.40 9.91
N TYR A 233 21.08 -14.49 9.81
CA TYR A 233 20.82 -13.04 9.91
C TYR A 233 21.55 -12.20 8.85
N ALA A 234 21.87 -12.78 7.69
CA ALA A 234 22.49 -12.06 6.58
C ALA A 234 21.68 -10.90 5.97
N GLY A 235 20.38 -10.76 6.22
CA GLY A 235 19.55 -9.73 5.56
C GLY A 235 19.52 -8.39 6.29
N LEU A 236 18.49 -7.59 5.99
CA LEU A 236 18.25 -6.31 6.64
C LEU A 236 17.48 -6.54 7.95
N VAL A 237 18.17 -7.08 8.94
CA VAL A 237 17.61 -7.48 10.25
C VAL A 237 18.37 -6.82 11.40
N ALA A 238 17.72 -6.76 12.56
CA ALA A 238 18.29 -6.13 13.75
C ALA A 238 19.61 -6.79 14.18
N GLU A 239 19.79 -8.09 14.00
CA GLU A 239 21.01 -8.80 14.41
C GLU A 239 22.22 -8.43 13.54
N ARG A 240 21.98 -7.83 12.36
CA ARG A 240 23.04 -7.39 11.46
C ARG A 240 23.32 -5.89 11.55
N ILE A 241 22.27 -5.09 11.70
CA ILE A 241 22.33 -3.63 11.54
C ILE A 241 22.04 -2.91 12.87
N GLY A 242 21.28 -3.53 13.76
CA GLY A 242 20.91 -2.99 15.06
C GLY A 242 21.61 -3.71 16.21
N ASP A 243 20.97 -3.67 17.37
CA ASP A 243 21.51 -4.16 18.64
C ASP A 243 20.72 -5.35 19.18
N SER A 244 20.65 -6.43 18.39
CA SER A 244 20.05 -7.68 18.85
C SER A 244 21.04 -8.84 18.77
N LYS A 245 20.91 -9.78 19.71
CA LYS A 245 21.76 -10.97 19.77
C LYS A 245 21.69 -11.75 18.45
N PRO A 246 22.80 -12.36 17.99
CA PRO A 246 22.80 -13.20 16.80
C PRO A 246 21.78 -14.33 16.87
N PHE A 247 21.21 -14.70 15.72
CA PHE A 247 20.28 -15.82 15.64
C PHE A 247 20.98 -17.15 15.98
N VAL A 248 20.34 -17.97 16.83
CA VAL A 248 20.79 -19.31 17.20
C VAL A 248 19.78 -20.34 16.64
N PRO A 249 20.23 -21.33 15.84
CA PRO A 249 19.35 -22.37 15.31
C PRO A 249 18.94 -23.38 16.39
N ASP A 250 17.78 -24.03 16.25
CA ASP A 250 17.19 -24.92 17.28
C ASP A 250 18.07 -26.15 17.58
N GLY A 251 18.95 -26.55 16.66
CA GLY A 251 19.92 -27.62 16.91
C GLY A 251 21.04 -27.26 17.89
N ASN A 252 21.29 -25.97 18.13
CA ASN A 252 22.37 -25.48 19.01
C ASN A 252 21.90 -25.04 20.39
N THR A 253 20.58 -24.91 20.63
CA THR A 253 20.04 -24.51 21.94
C THR A 253 20.30 -25.57 23.02
N HIS A 254 20.47 -26.84 22.65
CA HIS A 254 20.88 -27.90 23.58
C HIS A 254 22.33 -27.79 24.08
N HIS A 255 23.21 -27.07 23.37
CA HIS A 255 24.60 -26.86 23.81
C HIS A 255 24.76 -25.66 24.74
N LEU A 256 23.96 -24.60 24.55
CA LEU A 256 24.04 -23.39 25.37
C LEU A 256 23.37 -23.56 26.75
N GLY A 257 22.33 -24.39 26.85
CA GLY A 257 21.68 -24.70 28.14
C GLY A 257 22.55 -25.49 29.12
N HIS A 258 23.71 -26.00 28.70
CA HIS A 258 24.66 -26.69 29.58
C HIS A 258 25.81 -25.79 30.04
N GLU A 259 26.16 -24.75 29.28
CA GLU A 259 27.20 -23.78 29.66
C GLU A 259 26.67 -22.71 30.63
N ASP A 260 25.40 -22.31 30.50
CA ASP A 260 24.79 -21.32 31.41
C ASP A 260 24.53 -21.88 32.83
N VAL A 261 24.41 -23.21 32.98
CA VAL A 261 24.29 -23.86 34.30
C VAL A 261 25.67 -24.08 34.95
N ALA A 262 26.74 -24.11 34.14
CA ALA A 262 28.10 -24.33 34.64
C ALA A 262 28.75 -23.05 35.22
N MET A 263 28.23 -21.85 34.92
CA MET A 263 28.78 -20.59 35.46
C MET A 263 28.17 -20.14 36.81
N ASP A 264 27.02 -20.69 37.22
CA ASP A 264 26.37 -20.34 38.50
C ASP A 264 26.82 -21.23 39.69
N SER A 265 27.90 -22.00 39.53
CA SER A 265 28.38 -22.95 40.55
C SER A 265 29.88 -22.88 40.83
N LEU A 266 30.45 -21.68 40.91
CA LEU A 266 31.75 -21.49 41.56
C LEU A 266 31.68 -20.38 42.63
N PRO A 267 32.15 -20.67 43.86
CA PRO A 267 32.01 -19.81 45.05
C PRO A 267 32.83 -18.52 44.99
#